data_AF-A0A8J4B2W7-F1
#
_entry.id   AF-A0A8J4B2W7-F1
#
_cell.length_a   1.000
_cell.length_b   1.000
_cell.length_c   1.000
_cell.angle_alpha   90.00
_cell.angle_beta   90.00
_cell.angle_gamma   90.00
#
_symmetry.space_group_name_H-M   'P 1'
#
loop_
_entity.id
_entity.type
_entity.pdbx_description
1 polymer ?
#
loop_
_entity_poly.entity_id
_entity_poly.type
_entity_poly.pdbx_seq_one_letter_code
_entity_poly.pdbx_strand_id
1 'polypeptide(L)'
;GGWGREGGRYVGMLGRGERDYLTHDIKYVRIDSNVEAKISRLDEEFSQISFVDNNARPVPVPANVNVVFQSNLSQAGRFGDVFVISWRESYVFLRNGVELFRLDNRRQQAIGGGPDLVTRVVRV
;
A
#
# COMPACT_ATOMS: atom_id res chain seq x y z
N GLY A 1 -5.66 8.10 -17.42
CA GLY A 1 -5.92 8.59 -16.05
C GLY A 1 -5.79 10.09 -16.04
N GLY A 2 -6.81 10.81 -15.58
CA GLY A 2 -6.80 12.26 -15.43
C GLY A 2 -6.21 12.68 -14.09
N TRP A 3 -5.51 13.81 -14.08
CA TRP A 3 -4.89 14.39 -12.88
C TRP A 3 -5.79 15.48 -12.30
N GLY A 4 -6.08 15.40 -11.01
CA GLY A 4 -6.78 16.43 -10.24
C GLY A 4 -5.84 17.14 -9.26
N ARG A 5 -6.14 18.39 -8.93
CA ARG A 5 -5.35 19.20 -7.98
C ARG A 5 -6.15 19.36 -6.71
N GLU A 6 -5.63 18.88 -5.58
CA GLU A 6 -6.27 19.00 -4.26
C GLU A 6 -5.21 19.42 -3.23
N GLY A 7 -5.44 20.53 -2.52
CA GLY A 7 -4.56 21.00 -1.44
C GLY A 7 -3.10 21.28 -1.86
N GLY A 8 -2.83 21.61 -3.13
CA GLY A 8 -1.48 21.85 -3.63
C GLY A 8 -0.70 20.60 -4.06
N ARG A 9 -1.31 19.41 -3.96
CA ARG A 9 -0.71 18.14 -4.39
C ARG A 9 -1.40 17.62 -5.66
N TYR A 10 -0.63 16.96 -6.53
CA TYR A 10 -1.17 16.30 -7.71
C TYR A 10 -1.69 14.92 -7.31
N VAL A 11 -3.00 14.70 -7.45
CA VAL A 11 -3.66 13.43 -7.14
C VAL A 11 -4.12 12.82 -8.46
N GLY A 12 -3.57 11.64 -8.78
CA GLY A 12 -4.02 10.84 -9.92
C GLY A 12 -4.79 9.61 -9.43
N MET A 13 -6.00 9.39 -9.94
CA MET A 13 -6.66 8.08 -9.85
C MET A 13 -6.04 7.16 -10.90
N LEU A 14 -5.48 6.02 -10.46
CA LEU A 14 -4.89 5.05 -11.38
C LEU A 14 -5.92 3.99 -11.75
N GLY A 15 -6.11 3.80 -13.06
CA GLY A 15 -6.77 2.60 -13.59
C GLY A 15 -5.85 1.39 -13.47
N ARG A 16 -6.44 0.19 -13.33
CA ARG A 16 -5.72 -1.10 -13.25
C ARG A 16 -4.64 -1.20 -14.33
N GLY A 17 -3.41 -1.48 -13.91
CA GLY A 17 -2.30 -1.80 -14.80
C GLY A 17 -1.00 -1.12 -14.37
N GLU A 18 -0.09 -1.95 -13.87
CA GLU A 18 1.37 -1.80 -13.92
C GLU A 18 1.96 -0.39 -13.73
N ARG A 19 2.52 -0.11 -12.55
CA ARG A 19 3.59 0.89 -12.40
C ARG A 19 4.27 0.88 -11.03
N ASP A 20 5.60 1.04 -11.09
CA ASP A 20 6.55 1.06 -9.98
C ASP A 20 6.06 1.89 -8.80
N TYR A 21 6.06 1.30 -7.61
CA TYR A 21 5.74 2.02 -6.37
C TYR A 21 6.96 2.49 -5.58
N LEU A 22 8.17 2.27 -6.08
CA LEU A 22 9.43 2.83 -5.54
C LEU A 22 9.71 4.29 -5.88
N THR A 23 8.83 4.97 -6.59
CA THR A 23 8.90 6.43 -6.70
C THR A 23 8.85 7.07 -5.31
N HIS A 24 9.39 8.28 -5.13
CA HIS A 24 9.18 9.07 -3.90
C HIS A 24 7.68 9.28 -3.58
N ASP A 25 6.81 9.00 -4.54
CA ASP A 25 5.37 9.07 -4.41
C ASP A 25 4.81 8.17 -3.28
N ILE A 26 3.85 8.73 -2.55
CA ILE A 26 3.08 8.00 -1.55
C ILE A 26 1.93 7.31 -2.27
N LYS A 27 1.77 6.00 -2.04
CA LYS A 27 0.65 5.23 -2.60
C LYS A 27 -0.39 4.93 -1.54
N TYR A 28 -1.64 5.09 -1.91
CA TYR A 28 -2.78 4.72 -1.07
C TYR A 28 -3.55 3.61 -1.74
N VAL A 29 -3.92 2.60 -0.94
CA VAL A 29 -4.78 1.49 -1.34
C VAL A 29 -6.03 1.52 -0.48
N ARG A 30 -7.21 1.63 -1.08
CA ARG A 30 -8.45 1.61 -0.31
C ARG A 30 -8.70 0.22 0.27
N ILE A 31 -8.94 0.15 1.58
CA ILE A 31 -9.17 -1.10 2.33
C ILE A 31 -10.64 -1.21 2.75
N ASP A 32 -11.26 -0.07 3.05
CA ASP A 32 -12.66 0.07 3.42
C ASP A 32 -13.16 1.46 2.96
N SER A 33 -14.45 1.71 3.13
CA SER A 33 -15.12 3.01 2.93
C SER A 33 -14.44 4.19 3.63
N ASN A 34 -13.79 3.93 4.78
CA ASN A 34 -13.19 4.96 5.62
C ASN A 34 -11.71 4.74 5.93
N VAL A 35 -11.07 3.73 5.33
CA VAL A 35 -9.68 3.38 5.64
C VAL A 35 -8.89 3.11 4.36
N GLU A 36 -7.73 3.76 4.26
CA GLU A 36 -6.73 3.51 3.23
C GLU A 36 -5.44 2.99 3.86
N ALA A 37 -4.78 2.03 3.20
CA ALA A 37 -3.41 1.67 3.48
C ALA A 37 -2.50 2.67 2.75
N LYS A 38 -1.70 3.41 3.50
CA LYS A 38 -0.68 4.32 3.02
C LYS A 38 0.68 3.60 3.00
N ILE A 39 1.22 3.45 1.80
CA ILE A 39 2.54 2.88 1.53
C ILE A 39 3.51 4.04 1.31
N SER A 40 4.53 4.13 2.16
CA SER A 40 5.55 5.16 2.13
C SER A 40 6.93 4.56 2.26
N ARG A 41 7.88 5.09 1.47
CA ARG A 41 9.29 4.73 1.55
C ARG A 41 9.89 5.14 2.89
N LEU A 42 10.58 4.21 3.56
CA LEU A 42 11.44 4.54 4.70
C LEU A 42 12.87 4.81 4.22
N ASP A 43 13.43 3.88 3.45
CA ASP A 43 14.78 3.98 2.88
C ASP A 43 14.90 3.16 1.58
N GLU A 44 16.11 2.81 1.15
CA GLU A 44 16.38 2.01 -0.05
C GLU A 44 15.96 0.54 0.06
N GLU A 45 15.78 0.03 1.28
CA GLU A 45 15.52 -1.39 1.56
C GLU A 45 14.16 -1.64 2.19
N PHE A 46 13.55 -0.62 2.82
CA PHE A 46 12.31 -0.76 3.56
C PHE A 46 11.22 0.26 3.19
N SER A 47 9.99 -0.24 3.21
CA SER A 47 8.75 0.52 3.11
C SER A 47 7.95 0.38 4.40
N GLN A 48 7.25 1.44 4.76
CA GLN A 48 6.25 1.44 5.82
C GLN A 48 4.85 1.42 5.22
N ILE A 49 4.01 0.58 5.80
CA ILE A 49 2.58 0.54 5.54
C ILE A 49 1.87 0.95 6.82
N SER A 50 1.16 2.05 6.73
CA SER A 50 0.32 2.61 7.79
C SER A 50 -1.13 2.65 7.32
N PHE A 51 -2.07 2.77 8.25
CA PHE A 51 -3.48 2.93 7.91
C PHE A 51 -3.92 4.33 8.24
N VAL A 52 -4.71 4.92 7.36
CA VAL A 52 -5.23 6.28 7.53
C VAL A 52 -6.72 6.34 7.24
N ASP A 53 -7.39 7.31 7.85
CA ASP A 53 -8.77 7.65 7.50
C ASP A 53 -8.86 8.48 6.20
N ASN A 54 -10.09 8.83 5.81
CA ASN A 54 -10.35 9.68 4.63
C ASN A 54 -9.73 11.09 4.72
N ASN A 55 -9.32 11.53 5.92
CA ASN A 55 -8.63 12.80 6.15
C ASN A 55 -7.10 12.63 6.27
N ALA A 56 -6.58 11.47 5.86
CA ALA A 56 -5.17 11.09 5.98
C ALA A 56 -4.63 11.07 7.43
N ARG A 57 -5.51 10.93 8.43
CA ARG A 57 -5.12 10.80 9.84
C ARG A 57 -4.79 9.34 10.14
N PRO A 58 -3.69 9.06 10.87
CA PRO A 58 -3.35 7.70 11.27
C PRO A 58 -4.50 7.03 12.04
N VAL A 59 -4.78 5.78 11.70
CA VAL A 59 -5.72 4.92 12.44
C VAL A 59 -5.03 3.59 12.78
N PRO A 60 -5.49 2.87 13.81
CA PRO A 60 -4.98 1.55 14.12
C PRO A 60 -5.14 0.59 12.94
N VAL A 61 -4.31 -0.45 12.90
CA VAL A 61 -4.45 -1.53 11.92
C VAL A 61 -5.87 -2.12 12.03
N PRO A 62 -6.65 -2.20 10.92
CA PRO A 62 -7.99 -2.77 10.97
C PRO A 62 -7.97 -4.20 11.51
N ALA A 63 -9.01 -4.56 12.26
CA ALA A 63 -9.13 -5.89 12.83
C ALA A 63 -9.02 -6.99 11.76
N ASN A 64 -8.34 -8.08 12.13
CA ASN A 64 -8.14 -9.27 11.31
C ASN A 64 -7.38 -9.04 9.99
N VAL A 65 -6.61 -7.94 9.89
CA VAL A 65 -5.65 -7.75 8.80
C VAL A 65 -4.38 -8.53 9.11
N ASN A 66 -4.05 -9.48 8.24
CA ASN A 66 -2.85 -10.29 8.30
C ASN A 66 -2.01 -10.06 7.04
N VAL A 67 -0.69 -10.09 7.20
CA VAL A 67 0.26 -10.00 6.09
C VAL A 67 0.85 -11.38 5.86
N VAL A 68 0.63 -11.93 4.67
CA VAL A 68 1.19 -13.20 4.24
C VAL A 68 2.40 -12.95 3.35
N PHE A 69 3.50 -13.62 3.70
CA PHE A 69 4.76 -13.57 2.98
C PHE A 69 4.72 -14.54 1.81
N GLN A 70 5.07 -14.08 0.61
CA GLN A 70 5.29 -14.98 -0.53
C GLN A 70 6.76 -15.38 -0.70
N SER A 71 7.64 -14.98 0.21
CA SER A 71 9.08 -15.19 0.10
C SER A 71 9.76 -15.47 1.44
N ASN A 72 10.89 -16.17 1.36
CA ASN A 72 11.53 -16.85 2.50
C ASN A 72 12.64 -16.03 3.18
N LEU A 73 12.91 -14.80 2.72
CA LEU A 73 14.14 -14.07 3.06
C LEU A 73 13.96 -12.98 4.11
N SER A 74 12.78 -12.35 4.21
CA SER A 74 12.54 -11.28 5.20
C SER A 74 11.06 -11.23 5.59
N GLN A 75 10.76 -11.50 6.86
CA GLN A 75 9.42 -11.30 7.40
C GLN A 75 9.13 -9.81 7.50
N ALA A 76 7.89 -9.40 7.20
CA ALA A 76 7.44 -8.06 7.58
C ALA A 76 7.41 -7.98 9.10
N GLY A 77 8.02 -6.93 9.64
CA GLY A 77 7.90 -6.61 11.05
C GLY A 77 6.63 -5.78 11.28
N ARG A 78 5.83 -6.16 12.28
CA ARG A 78 4.80 -5.26 12.81
C ARG A 78 5.40 -4.47 13.96
N PHE A 79 5.44 -3.15 13.81
CA PHE A 79 5.94 -2.22 14.83
C PHE A 79 4.77 -1.34 15.27
N GLY A 80 4.05 -1.76 16.30
CA GLY A 80 2.81 -1.09 16.73
C GLY A 80 1.73 -1.16 15.65
N ASP A 81 1.35 0.02 15.13
CA ASP A 81 0.28 0.18 14.14
C ASP A 81 0.77 0.27 12.69
N VAL A 82 2.04 -0.04 12.45
CA VAL A 82 2.61 -0.07 11.11
C VAL A 82 3.23 -1.43 10.79
N PHE A 83 3.22 -1.76 9.49
CA PHE A 83 4.01 -2.85 8.94
C PHE A 83 5.23 -2.29 8.25
N VAL A 84 6.39 -2.86 8.52
CA VAL A 84 7.64 -2.59 7.81
C VAL A 84 7.93 -3.77 6.91
N ILE A 85 8.08 -3.50 5.62
CA ILE A 85 8.26 -4.50 4.57
C ILE A 85 9.53 -4.21 3.78
N SER A 86 10.18 -5.25 3.25
CA SER A 86 11.30 -5.12 2.33
C SER A 86 10.82 -4.95 0.89
N TRP A 87 11.41 -4.04 0.12
CA TRP A 87 11.04 -3.87 -1.30
C TRP A 87 11.44 -5.05 -2.18
N ARG A 88 12.26 -5.98 -1.68
CA ARG A 88 12.74 -7.14 -2.44
C ARG A 88 11.75 -8.29 -2.48
N GLU A 89 10.74 -8.27 -1.61
CA GLU A 89 9.86 -9.42 -1.38
C GLU A 89 8.41 -9.13 -1.74
N SER A 90 7.68 -10.14 -2.20
CA SER A 90 6.24 -9.99 -2.45
C SER A 90 5.41 -10.22 -1.18
N TYR A 91 4.33 -9.46 -1.01
CA TYR A 91 3.43 -9.51 0.15
C TYR A 91 1.97 -9.60 -0.27
N VAL A 92 1.16 -10.34 0.47
CA VAL A 92 -0.30 -10.37 0.32
C VAL A 92 -0.94 -9.90 1.61
N PHE A 93 -1.80 -8.90 1.52
CA PHE A 93 -2.59 -8.38 2.63
C PHE A 93 -3.96 -9.03 2.62
N LEU A 94 -4.27 -9.76 3.68
CA LEU A 94 -5.52 -10.47 3.86
C LEU A 94 -6.35 -9.81 4.97
N ARG A 95 -7.66 -9.75 4.81
CA ARG A 95 -8.62 -9.47 5.89
C ARG A 95 -9.61 -10.60 5.98
N ASN A 96 -9.72 -11.23 7.15
CA ASN A 96 -10.56 -12.43 7.31
C ASN A 96 -10.27 -13.53 6.27
N GLY A 97 -9.00 -13.68 5.86
CA GLY A 97 -8.58 -14.65 4.84
C GLY A 97 -8.83 -14.23 3.39
N VAL A 98 -9.46 -13.08 3.13
CA VAL A 98 -9.71 -12.55 1.79
C VAL A 98 -8.62 -11.56 1.39
N GLU A 99 -8.09 -11.69 0.16
CA GLU A 99 -7.09 -10.76 -0.38
C GLU A 99 -7.67 -9.36 -0.55
N LEU A 100 -7.08 -8.41 0.19
CA LEU A 100 -7.31 -6.98 -0.01
C LEU A 100 -6.49 -6.50 -1.20
N PHE A 101 -5.18 -6.63 -1.06
CA PHE A 101 -4.21 -6.26 -2.09
C PHE A 101 -2.92 -7.05 -1.89
N ARG A 102 -2.09 -7.06 -2.92
CA ARG A 102 -0.76 -7.63 -2.89
C ARG A 102 0.26 -6.67 -3.48
N LEU A 103 1.48 -6.79 -3.00
CA LEU A 103 2.65 -6.10 -3.50
C LEU A 103 3.51 -7.14 -4.19
N ASP A 104 3.61 -7.05 -5.51
CA ASP A 104 4.45 -7.92 -6.33
C ASP A 104 5.79 -7.22 -6.57
N ASN A 105 6.91 -7.86 -6.20
CA ASN A 105 8.24 -7.23 -6.22
C ASN A 105 9.33 -7.96 -7.02
N ARG A 106 9.05 -9.16 -7.54
CA ARG A 106 10.08 -10.03 -8.15
C ARG A 106 10.53 -9.61 -9.56
N ARG A 107 9.71 -8.85 -10.31
CA ARG A 107 10.01 -8.46 -11.71
C ARG A 107 9.53 -7.06 -12.07
N GLN A 108 8.46 -6.62 -11.44
CA GLN A 108 7.86 -5.31 -11.61
C GLN A 108 7.19 -4.99 -10.29
N GLN A 109 7.41 -3.77 -9.78
CA GLN A 109 6.84 -3.36 -8.51
C GLN A 109 5.38 -2.96 -8.74
N ALA A 110 4.48 -3.89 -8.50
CA ALA A 110 3.08 -3.73 -8.80
C ALA A 110 2.23 -3.84 -7.54
N ILE A 111 1.17 -3.04 -7.49
CA ILE A 111 0.08 -3.23 -6.55
C ILE A 111 -1.02 -3.97 -7.32
N GLY A 112 -1.23 -5.23 -6.95
CA GLY A 112 -2.33 -6.08 -7.42
C GLY A 112 -3.35 -6.26 -6.31
N GLY A 113 -4.49 -6.90 -6.59
CA GLY A 113 -5.46 -7.14 -5.53
C GLY A 113 -6.87 -7.46 -5.99
N GLY A 114 -7.76 -7.49 -5.00
CA GLY A 114 -9.16 -7.88 -5.12
C GLY A 114 -9.98 -7.02 -6.10
N PRO A 115 -11.25 -7.39 -6.32
CA PRO A 115 -12.15 -6.71 -7.26
C PRO A 115 -12.27 -5.20 -6.98
N ASP A 116 -12.19 -4.79 -5.71
CA ASP A 116 -12.41 -3.42 -5.26
C ASP A 116 -11.12 -2.60 -5.07
N LEU A 117 -10.01 -3.05 -5.67
CA LEU A 117 -8.73 -2.34 -5.56
C LEU A 117 -8.82 -0.94 -6.18
N VAL A 118 -8.80 0.08 -5.32
CA VAL A 118 -8.63 1.49 -5.71
C VAL A 118 -7.27 1.97 -5.24
N THR A 119 -6.47 2.47 -6.17
CA THR A 119 -5.16 3.05 -5.88
C THR A 119 -5.10 4.52 -6.28
N ARG A 120 -4.47 5.33 -5.44
CA ARG A 120 -4.09 6.71 -5.78
C ARG A 120 -2.64 6.96 -5.42
N VAL A 121 -2.03 7.86 -6.17
CA VAL A 121 -0.62 8.24 -6.01
C VAL A 121 -0.54 9.73 -5.76
N VAL A 122 0.24 10.09 -4.74
CA VAL A 122 0.54 11.48 -4.38
C VAL A 122 2.03 11.69 -4.58
N ARG A 123 2.38 12.56 -5.52
CA ARG A 123 3.77 12.98 -5.73
C ARG A 123 4.16 14.00 -4.66
N VAL A 124 5.31 13.79 -4.04
CA VAL A 124 5.92 14.68 -3.03
C VAL A 124 7.12 15.39 -3.63
#